data_AF-A0A944AW53-F1
#
_entry.id   AF-A0A944AW53-F1
#
_cell.length_a   1.000
_cell.length_b   1.000
_cell.length_c   1.000
_cell.angle_alpha   90.00
_cell.angle_beta   90.00
_cell.angle_gamma   90.00
#
_symmetry.space_group_name_H-M   'P 1'
#
loop_
_entity.id
_entity.type
_entity.pdbx_description
1 polymer ?
#
loop_
_entity_poly.entity_id
_entity_poly.type
_entity_poly.pdbx_seq_one_letter_code
_entity_poly.pdbx_strand_id
1 'polypeptide(L)'
;IAELGSNTFMATNTNTVVLFLRRRDNYFAANTKNDVNKFFSTLSDVTINGIETPASKYVAHVWEGLDYADYVTLLQKSPNDKVKAHDIYQEYKKKISAKSDAKLYEAILDIEAEKLLYFILAYPQKVVIVKSGEKDVEKCFLGYEFSNRRGNEGIHAIQKGKNIDECTKLFDANNYDNPEKASTYVYRAFKGDYTSPIAEGMQSHINRISLVDMLTFDRPIFEKGINLNSKKKEFNTKWSKIKLGDIATIQSGNSAPQGEDMFINGTYPFFRTSDVAREHLTNNLTKTDSYLNEKGVKGLQLFKKGSILFPKSGLSTYLDHRALMGIDGYVVSHLAVITIKDTNIIIPEYLYEILTMIKARDVKQSSGYPSLNESDISSVVIPLPPIDVQKQIVEEIGKVDKSVSDSMLRIDKYESDIESLLSSLRFADSTLNAIAPFATKSIKYSDIEPETYITTDNMLQNKLGVLPFEGVANISSITEYKPEDILISNIRPYLKKIWFADKDGGCSKDVLVLRSADAIKYLPKYIFYMLRRDSFFGYVMEGKKGIKMPRGNKEDIMKYKIPMPNIDEQKRIVAQIEELELEITKARTLIENAAIEKQAILDKYL
;
A
#
# COMPACT_ATOMS: atom_id res chain seq x y z
N ILE A 1 18.06 8.11 -15.63
CA ILE A 1 18.22 9.52 -16.05
C ILE A 1 19.46 10.05 -15.37
N ALA A 2 20.42 10.62 -16.10
CA ALA A 2 21.53 11.36 -15.49
C ALA A 2 21.36 12.85 -15.78
N GLU A 3 21.26 13.63 -14.72
CA GLU A 3 21.24 15.09 -14.71
C GLU A 3 22.68 15.57 -14.46
N LEU A 4 23.25 16.16 -15.50
CA LEU A 4 24.61 16.66 -15.51
C LEU A 4 24.58 18.18 -15.55
N GLY A 5 25.34 18.81 -14.65
CA GLY A 5 25.38 20.25 -14.52
C GLY A 5 25.99 20.94 -15.72
N SER A 6 25.85 22.26 -15.74
CA SER A 6 26.25 23.12 -16.85
C SER A 6 27.76 23.14 -17.14
N ASN A 7 28.59 22.58 -16.25
CA ASN A 7 30.04 22.51 -16.42
C ASN A 7 30.51 21.14 -16.92
N THR A 8 29.59 20.20 -17.17
CA THR A 8 29.92 18.81 -17.51
C THR A 8 30.41 18.61 -18.95
N PHE A 9 30.20 19.53 -19.89
CA PHE A 9 30.69 19.39 -21.27
C PHE A 9 31.29 20.70 -21.75
N MET A 10 32.44 21.06 -21.18
CA MET A 10 33.02 22.41 -21.29
C MET A 10 32.05 23.46 -20.71
N ALA A 11 32.49 24.71 -20.52
CA ALA A 11 31.67 25.80 -19.95
C ALA A 11 30.58 26.28 -20.94
N THR A 12 29.73 25.35 -21.39
CA THR A 12 28.63 25.57 -22.34
C THR A 12 27.40 26.19 -21.65
N ASN A 13 27.45 26.39 -20.33
CA ASN A 13 26.37 26.93 -19.50
C ASN A 13 25.03 26.19 -19.67
N THR A 14 25.06 24.94 -20.13
CA THR A 14 23.86 24.17 -20.48
C THR A 14 23.81 22.87 -19.67
N ASN A 15 22.75 22.71 -18.87
CA ASN A 15 22.49 21.46 -18.18
C ASN A 15 22.20 20.35 -19.21
N THR A 16 22.77 19.17 -18.98
CA THR A 16 22.63 18.03 -19.90
C THR A 16 21.88 16.89 -19.22
N VAL A 17 20.88 16.34 -19.91
CA VAL A 17 20.14 15.17 -19.44
C VAL A 17 20.46 13.98 -20.32
N VAL A 18 20.97 12.90 -19.73
CA VAL A 18 21.22 11.63 -20.43
C VAL A 18 20.12 10.63 -20.05
N LEU A 19 19.44 10.11 -21.07
CA LEU A 19 18.40 9.10 -20.92
C LEU A 19 18.95 7.73 -21.30
N PHE A 20 18.92 6.80 -20.34
CA PHE A 20 19.19 5.40 -20.60
C PHE A 20 17.85 4.70 -20.80
N LEU A 21 17.58 4.27 -22.04
CA LEU A 21 16.29 3.73 -22.44
C LEU A 21 16.45 2.30 -22.96
N ARG A 22 15.52 1.42 -22.58
CA ARG A 22 15.32 0.10 -23.19
C ARG A 22 14.01 0.15 -23.96
N ARG A 23 14.09 -0.13 -25.27
CA ARG A 23 12.89 -0.26 -26.10
C ARG A 23 12.04 -1.44 -25.57
N ARG A 24 10.75 -1.19 -25.35
CA ARG A 24 9.76 -2.23 -25.07
C ARG A 24 9.20 -2.79 -26.38
N ASP A 25 8.62 -3.98 -26.28
CA ASP A 25 7.90 -4.59 -27.38
C ASP A 25 6.76 -3.68 -27.88
N ASN A 26 6.57 -3.61 -29.20
CA ASN A 26 5.59 -2.70 -29.81
C ASN A 26 4.14 -3.11 -29.48
N TYR A 27 3.87 -4.40 -29.27
CA TYR A 27 2.52 -4.88 -28.92
C TYR A 27 2.16 -4.53 -27.48
N PHE A 28 3.13 -4.41 -26.58
CA PHE A 28 2.88 -4.03 -25.19
C PHE A 28 2.11 -2.69 -25.09
N ALA A 29 2.56 -1.66 -25.80
CA ALA A 29 1.89 -0.35 -25.78
C ALA A 29 0.53 -0.36 -26.49
N ALA A 30 0.43 -1.08 -27.62
CA ALA A 30 -0.82 -1.20 -28.37
C ALA A 30 -1.90 -1.95 -27.58
N ASN A 31 -1.55 -3.07 -26.95
CA ASN A 31 -2.44 -3.87 -26.12
C ASN A 31 -2.90 -3.06 -24.90
N THR A 32 -1.98 -2.38 -24.21
CA THR A 32 -2.33 -1.52 -23.06
C THR A 32 -3.34 -0.43 -23.48
N LYS A 33 -3.15 0.18 -24.66
CA LYS A 33 -4.10 1.15 -25.18
C LYS A 33 -5.46 0.52 -25.48
N ASN A 34 -5.50 -0.67 -26.05
CA ASN A 34 -6.75 -1.39 -26.30
C ASN A 34 -7.47 -1.76 -25.00
N ASP A 35 -6.73 -2.19 -23.97
CA ASP A 35 -7.29 -2.51 -22.65
C ASP A 35 -7.86 -1.26 -21.97
N VAL A 36 -7.18 -0.12 -22.06
CA VAL A 36 -7.71 1.18 -21.60
C VAL A 36 -8.97 1.57 -22.38
N ASN A 37 -8.96 1.46 -23.71
CA ASN A 37 -10.16 1.75 -24.51
C ASN A 37 -11.34 0.83 -24.13
N LYS A 38 -11.07 -0.44 -23.85
CA LYS A 38 -12.06 -1.39 -23.37
C LYS A 38 -12.58 -0.98 -22.00
N PHE A 39 -11.72 -0.55 -21.08
CA PHE A 39 -12.15 0.00 -19.79
C PHE A 39 -13.08 1.20 -19.95
N PHE A 40 -12.78 2.16 -20.84
CA PHE A 40 -13.66 3.32 -21.07
C PHE A 40 -15.01 2.96 -21.72
N SER A 41 -15.16 1.76 -22.31
CA SER A 41 -16.44 1.28 -22.85
C SER A 41 -17.20 0.37 -21.89
N THR A 42 -16.52 -0.44 -21.09
CA THR A 42 -17.15 -1.40 -20.17
C THR A 42 -17.26 -0.90 -18.74
N LEU A 43 -16.42 0.06 -18.34
CA LEU A 43 -16.28 0.56 -16.98
C LEU A 43 -15.93 -0.55 -15.96
N SER A 44 -15.28 -1.62 -16.44
CA SER A 44 -14.82 -2.73 -15.61
C SER A 44 -13.32 -2.61 -15.36
N ASP A 45 -12.94 -2.40 -14.10
CA ASP A 45 -11.56 -2.18 -13.66
C ASP A 45 -10.80 -3.50 -13.45
N VAL A 46 -10.54 -4.18 -14.56
CA VAL A 46 -9.82 -5.46 -14.60
C VAL A 46 -8.31 -5.27 -14.59
N THR A 47 -7.55 -6.30 -14.17
CA THR A 47 -6.09 -6.27 -14.26
C THR A 47 -5.57 -5.98 -15.66
N ILE A 48 -4.68 -4.99 -15.75
CA ILE A 48 -3.93 -4.65 -16.96
C ILE A 48 -2.45 -4.74 -16.66
N ASN A 49 -1.71 -5.54 -17.44
CA ASN A 49 -0.26 -5.74 -17.30
C ASN A 49 0.21 -6.15 -15.88
N GLY A 50 -0.59 -6.95 -15.17
CA GLY A 50 -0.28 -7.40 -13.80
C GLY A 50 -0.53 -6.35 -12.72
N ILE A 51 -1.19 -5.23 -13.06
CA ILE A 51 -1.68 -4.24 -12.11
C ILE A 51 -3.14 -4.54 -11.84
N GLU A 52 -3.46 -5.04 -10.65
CA GLU A 52 -4.85 -5.19 -10.18
C GLU A 52 -5.52 -3.83 -10.05
N THR A 53 -6.78 -3.72 -10.51
CA THR A 53 -7.61 -2.51 -10.41
C THR A 53 -6.88 -1.20 -10.80
N PRO A 54 -6.30 -1.13 -12.01
CA PRO A 54 -5.45 -0.01 -12.42
C PRO A 54 -6.20 1.32 -12.44
N ALA A 55 -7.49 1.35 -12.76
CA ALA A 55 -8.29 2.56 -12.74
C ALA A 55 -8.57 3.02 -11.30
N SER A 56 -8.85 2.12 -10.37
CA SER A 56 -9.00 2.45 -8.94
C SER A 56 -7.70 3.01 -8.37
N LYS A 57 -6.56 2.40 -8.73
CA LYS A 57 -5.23 2.91 -8.36
C LYS A 57 -4.93 4.27 -8.98
N TYR A 58 -5.37 4.49 -10.23
CA TYR A 58 -5.26 5.78 -10.89
C TYR A 58 -6.10 6.85 -10.18
N VAL A 59 -7.36 6.56 -9.88
CA VAL A 59 -8.25 7.46 -9.14
C VAL A 59 -7.65 7.80 -7.77
N ALA A 60 -7.20 6.80 -7.01
CA ALA A 60 -6.57 7.02 -5.71
C ALA A 60 -5.26 7.83 -5.79
N HIS A 61 -4.55 7.77 -6.92
CA HIS A 61 -3.29 8.51 -7.12
C HIS A 61 -3.50 9.92 -7.69
N VAL A 62 -4.52 10.13 -8.52
CA VAL A 62 -4.68 11.36 -9.32
C VAL A 62 -5.84 12.21 -8.85
N TRP A 63 -6.96 11.58 -8.51
CA TRP A 63 -8.21 12.23 -8.14
C TRP A 63 -8.42 12.19 -6.62
N GLU A 64 -7.35 12.44 -5.86
CA GLU A 64 -7.33 12.35 -4.39
C GLU A 64 -8.65 12.81 -3.73
N GLY A 65 -9.29 11.93 -2.95
CA GLY A 65 -10.59 12.22 -2.31
C GLY A 65 -11.82 11.73 -3.08
N LEU A 66 -11.66 11.26 -4.32
CA LEU A 66 -12.69 10.51 -5.04
C LEU A 66 -12.46 9.01 -4.96
N ASP A 67 -13.55 8.24 -4.97
CA ASP A 67 -13.49 6.79 -5.17
C ASP A 67 -13.75 6.41 -6.63
N TYR A 68 -13.59 5.11 -6.94
CA TYR A 68 -13.80 4.60 -8.29
C TYR A 68 -15.24 4.85 -8.79
N ALA A 69 -16.24 4.74 -7.92
CA ALA A 69 -17.64 4.94 -8.31
C ALA A 69 -17.90 6.40 -8.65
N ASP A 70 -17.32 7.35 -7.91
CA ASP A 70 -17.36 8.78 -8.22
C ASP A 70 -16.77 9.04 -9.61
N TYR A 71 -15.58 8.51 -9.87
CA TYR A 71 -14.91 8.65 -11.17
C TYR A 71 -15.73 8.03 -12.32
N VAL A 72 -16.39 6.89 -12.10
CA VAL A 72 -17.29 6.28 -13.09
C VAL A 72 -18.43 7.22 -13.50
N THR A 73 -18.94 8.07 -12.60
CA THR A 73 -19.97 9.05 -12.96
C THR A 73 -19.46 10.09 -14.00
N LEU A 74 -18.18 10.46 -13.92
CA LEU A 74 -17.52 11.29 -14.93
C LEU A 74 -17.45 10.55 -16.28
N LEU A 75 -17.06 9.27 -16.24
CA LEU A 75 -16.94 8.43 -17.43
C LEU A 75 -18.27 8.23 -18.16
N GLN A 76 -19.36 8.16 -17.39
CA GLN A 76 -20.74 8.10 -17.88
C GLN A 76 -21.27 9.46 -18.37
N LYS A 77 -20.44 10.51 -18.38
CA LYS A 77 -20.81 11.88 -18.78
C LYS A 77 -21.88 12.51 -17.87
N SER A 78 -22.00 12.03 -16.64
CA SER A 78 -22.96 12.51 -15.63
C SER A 78 -22.28 12.66 -14.26
N PRO A 79 -21.27 13.54 -14.14
CA PRO A 79 -20.47 13.66 -12.93
C PRO A 79 -21.35 14.01 -11.72
N ASN A 80 -21.13 13.30 -10.61
CA ASN A 80 -21.79 13.58 -9.35
C ASN A 80 -21.24 14.85 -8.68
N ASP A 81 -21.80 15.21 -7.52
CA ASP A 81 -21.45 16.48 -6.86
C ASP A 81 -20.01 16.50 -6.33
N LYS A 82 -19.45 15.34 -5.94
CA LYS A 82 -18.05 15.24 -5.55
C LYS A 82 -17.12 15.48 -6.73
N VAL A 83 -17.37 14.84 -7.87
CA VAL A 83 -16.59 15.08 -9.11
C VAL A 83 -16.71 16.53 -9.52
N LYS A 84 -17.92 17.11 -9.48
CA LYS A 84 -18.13 18.53 -9.80
C LYS A 84 -17.36 19.44 -8.87
N ALA A 85 -17.24 19.12 -7.59
CA ALA A 85 -16.50 19.93 -6.62
C ALA A 85 -14.97 19.79 -6.76
N HIS A 86 -14.48 18.71 -7.37
CA HIS A 86 -13.05 18.42 -7.46
C HIS A 86 -12.28 19.40 -8.37
N ASP A 87 -11.10 19.83 -7.94
CA ASP A 87 -10.28 20.86 -8.62
C ASP A 87 -9.93 20.49 -10.06
N ILE A 88 -9.57 19.22 -10.33
CA ILE A 88 -9.28 18.72 -11.69
C ILE A 88 -10.47 18.95 -12.64
N TYR A 89 -11.70 18.65 -12.18
CA TYR A 89 -12.89 18.83 -13.01
C TYR A 89 -13.21 20.31 -13.24
N GLN A 90 -13.01 21.15 -12.23
CA GLN A 90 -13.17 22.60 -12.36
C GLN A 90 -12.16 23.19 -13.37
N GLU A 91 -10.91 22.75 -13.32
CA GLU A 91 -9.90 23.15 -14.30
C GLU A 91 -10.20 22.59 -15.71
N TYR A 92 -10.78 21.39 -15.84
CA TYR A 92 -11.29 20.91 -17.13
C TYR A 92 -12.33 21.84 -17.72
N LYS A 93 -13.37 22.20 -16.95
CA LYS A 93 -14.42 23.12 -17.39
C LYS A 93 -13.88 24.48 -17.81
N LYS A 94 -12.86 24.96 -17.11
CA LYS A 94 -12.25 26.28 -17.34
C LYS A 94 -11.31 26.30 -18.54
N LYS A 95 -10.57 25.22 -18.80
CA LYS A 95 -9.49 25.20 -19.80
C LYS A 95 -9.87 24.50 -21.10
N ILE A 96 -10.82 23.57 -21.09
CA ILE A 96 -11.27 22.88 -22.29
C ILE A 96 -12.37 23.71 -22.97
N SER A 97 -12.08 24.24 -24.15
CA SER A 97 -13.06 24.95 -24.98
C SER A 97 -13.90 23.94 -25.77
N ALA A 98 -15.21 23.93 -25.56
CA ALA A 98 -16.14 23.05 -26.26
C ALA A 98 -17.42 23.79 -26.66
N LYS A 99 -18.01 23.40 -27.80
CA LYS A 99 -19.23 24.01 -28.36
C LYS A 99 -20.52 23.50 -27.71
N SER A 100 -20.44 22.43 -26.92
CA SER A 100 -21.54 21.82 -26.18
C SER A 100 -21.01 20.92 -25.06
N ASP A 101 -21.86 20.59 -24.09
CA ASP A 101 -21.51 19.69 -22.99
C ASP A 101 -21.10 18.29 -23.48
N ALA A 102 -21.78 17.77 -24.52
CA ALA A 102 -21.42 16.49 -25.11
C ALA A 102 -19.98 16.48 -25.66
N LYS A 103 -19.56 17.58 -26.31
CA LYS A 103 -18.20 17.74 -26.84
C LYS A 103 -17.18 17.99 -25.73
N LEU A 104 -17.58 18.66 -24.65
CA LEU A 104 -16.73 18.83 -23.46
C LEU A 104 -16.41 17.47 -22.84
N TYR A 105 -17.43 16.61 -22.62
CA TYR A 105 -17.22 15.30 -22.04
C TYR A 105 -16.39 14.39 -22.94
N GLU A 106 -16.60 14.39 -24.26
CA GLU A 106 -15.72 13.66 -25.18
C GLU A 106 -14.25 14.05 -25.01
N ALA A 107 -13.95 15.36 -24.95
CA ALA A 107 -12.59 15.84 -24.75
C ALA A 107 -12.00 15.43 -23.37
N ILE A 108 -12.81 15.47 -22.31
CA ILE A 108 -12.38 15.02 -20.97
C ILE A 108 -12.06 13.52 -20.99
N LEU A 109 -12.91 12.69 -21.60
CA LEU A 109 -12.68 11.24 -21.67
C LEU A 109 -11.43 10.90 -22.47
N ASP A 110 -11.16 11.62 -23.56
CA ASP A 110 -9.93 11.43 -24.34
C ASP A 110 -8.67 11.74 -23.50
N ILE A 111 -8.70 12.82 -22.71
CA ILE A 111 -7.61 13.18 -21.79
C ILE A 111 -7.45 12.13 -20.69
N GLU A 112 -8.54 11.71 -20.06
CA GLU A 112 -8.51 10.70 -18.99
C GLU A 112 -8.04 9.33 -19.50
N ALA A 113 -8.45 8.93 -20.71
CA ALA A 113 -7.96 7.71 -21.34
C ALA A 113 -6.45 7.78 -21.60
N GLU A 114 -5.95 8.92 -22.05
CA GLU A 114 -4.52 9.13 -22.21
C GLU A 114 -3.78 9.09 -20.86
N LYS A 115 -4.30 9.77 -19.83
CA LYS A 115 -3.70 9.75 -18.50
C LYS A 115 -3.65 8.34 -17.90
N LEU A 116 -4.76 7.59 -17.98
CA LEU A 116 -4.81 6.22 -17.48
C LEU A 116 -3.83 5.31 -18.22
N LEU A 117 -3.71 5.45 -19.54
CA LEU A 117 -2.72 4.72 -20.33
C LEU A 117 -1.29 4.97 -19.83
N TYR A 118 -0.90 6.23 -19.66
CA TYR A 118 0.45 6.56 -19.20
C TYR A 118 0.68 6.18 -17.74
N PHE A 119 -0.36 6.27 -16.89
CA PHE A 119 -0.31 5.79 -15.52
C PHE A 119 0.00 4.28 -15.50
N ILE A 120 -0.76 3.45 -16.23
CA ILE A 120 -0.55 2.01 -16.30
C ILE A 120 0.85 1.67 -16.83
N LEU A 121 1.31 2.36 -17.87
CA LEU A 121 2.65 2.15 -18.43
C LEU A 121 3.76 2.49 -17.43
N ALA A 122 3.56 3.52 -16.61
CA ALA A 122 4.55 4.04 -15.67
C ALA A 122 4.50 3.33 -14.29
N TYR A 123 3.34 2.85 -13.86
CA TYR A 123 3.08 2.37 -12.49
C TYR A 123 4.07 1.30 -11.98
N PRO A 124 4.45 0.28 -12.76
CA PRO A 124 5.40 -0.73 -12.27
C PRO A 124 6.86 -0.27 -12.36
N GLN A 125 7.14 0.91 -12.93
CA GLN A 125 8.50 1.34 -13.26
C GLN A 125 9.12 2.20 -12.16
N LYS A 126 10.36 1.85 -11.81
CA LYS A 126 11.26 2.70 -11.03
C LYS A 126 12.38 3.25 -11.93
N VAL A 127 12.80 4.48 -11.67
CA VAL A 127 13.80 5.23 -12.44
C VAL A 127 14.98 5.55 -11.55
N VAL A 128 16.20 5.17 -11.94
CA VAL A 128 17.42 5.68 -11.30
C VAL A 128 17.69 7.09 -11.82
N ILE A 129 17.86 8.05 -10.92
CA ILE A 129 18.31 9.40 -11.18
C ILE A 129 19.75 9.53 -10.68
N VAL A 130 20.66 9.91 -11.58
CA VAL A 130 22.04 10.26 -11.27
C VAL A 130 22.13 11.79 -11.32
N LYS A 131 22.63 12.43 -10.27
CA LYS A 131 22.88 13.88 -10.26
C LYS A 131 24.37 14.12 -10.08
N SER A 132 24.98 14.91 -10.96
CA SER A 132 26.40 15.27 -10.83
C SER A 132 26.68 16.15 -9.60
N GLY A 133 25.66 16.87 -9.11
CA GLY A 133 25.84 17.95 -8.13
C GLY A 133 26.26 19.24 -8.82
N GLU A 134 26.70 20.21 -8.02
CA GLU A 134 27.08 21.55 -8.48
C GLU A 134 28.51 21.90 -8.07
N LYS A 135 29.18 22.76 -8.86
CA LYS A 135 30.50 23.34 -8.54
C LYS A 135 31.54 22.26 -8.23
N ASP A 136 32.15 22.28 -7.05
CA ASP A 136 33.21 21.35 -6.67
C ASP A 136 32.69 19.92 -6.50
N VAL A 137 31.43 19.75 -6.11
CA VAL A 137 30.79 18.43 -6.04
C VAL A 137 30.67 17.82 -7.43
N GLU A 138 30.29 18.64 -8.43
CA GLU A 138 30.23 18.24 -9.83
C GLU A 138 31.61 17.79 -10.33
N LYS A 139 32.65 18.61 -10.14
CA LYS A 139 34.02 18.27 -10.55
C LYS A 139 34.52 16.97 -9.91
N CYS A 140 34.31 16.80 -8.60
CA CYS A 140 34.68 15.59 -7.87
C CYS A 140 33.95 14.35 -8.39
N PHE A 141 32.68 14.49 -8.76
CA PHE A 141 31.90 13.40 -9.33
C PHE A 141 32.34 13.04 -10.76
N LEU A 142 32.65 14.05 -11.59
CA LEU A 142 33.12 13.86 -12.95
C LEU A 142 34.56 13.33 -13.00
N GLY A 143 35.39 13.67 -12.00
CA GLY A 143 36.80 13.27 -11.91
C GLY A 143 37.77 14.22 -12.61
N TYR A 144 37.29 15.35 -13.13
CA TYR A 144 38.10 16.30 -13.87
C TYR A 144 37.62 17.75 -13.66
N GLU A 145 38.46 18.70 -14.02
CA GLU A 145 38.12 20.11 -14.14
C GLU A 145 38.64 20.73 -15.44
N PHE A 146 38.09 21.89 -15.80
CA PHE A 146 38.52 22.63 -16.99
C PHE A 146 39.40 23.81 -16.60
N SER A 147 40.57 23.93 -17.23
CA SER A 147 41.50 25.04 -17.06
C SER A 147 41.41 25.99 -18.26
N ASN A 148 41.27 27.29 -17.97
CA ASN A 148 41.38 28.38 -18.95
C ASN A 148 42.75 29.08 -18.89
N ARG A 149 43.71 28.54 -18.13
CA ARG A 149 45.01 29.18 -17.93
C ARG A 149 45.82 29.09 -19.22
N ARG A 150 46.30 30.25 -19.70
CA ARG A 150 47.11 30.34 -20.93
C ARG A 150 48.33 29.42 -20.88
N GLY A 151 48.44 28.49 -21.82
CA GLY A 151 49.50 27.46 -21.89
C GLY A 151 49.21 26.20 -21.06
N ASN A 152 48.03 26.09 -20.45
CA ASN A 152 47.57 24.90 -19.74
C ASN A 152 46.05 24.73 -19.88
N GLU A 153 45.50 25.10 -21.03
CA GLU A 153 44.07 25.03 -21.34
C GLU A 153 43.60 23.58 -21.49
N GLY A 154 42.33 23.32 -21.15
CA GLY A 154 41.67 22.03 -21.39
C GLY A 154 41.31 21.26 -20.13
N ILE A 155 41.04 19.96 -20.30
CA ILE A 155 40.55 19.07 -19.24
C ILE A 155 41.73 18.50 -18.46
N HIS A 156 41.67 18.61 -17.13
CA HIS A 156 42.67 18.07 -16.21
C HIS A 156 42.00 17.16 -15.19
N ALA A 157 42.64 16.03 -14.87
CA ALA A 157 42.18 15.18 -13.79
C ALA A 157 42.22 15.93 -12.45
N ILE A 158 41.20 15.73 -11.62
CA ILE A 158 41.08 16.49 -10.36
C ILE A 158 42.14 16.08 -9.32
N GLN A 159 42.73 14.89 -9.46
CA GLN A 159 43.81 14.40 -8.61
C GLN A 159 45.13 14.37 -9.38
N LYS A 160 46.14 15.07 -8.86
CA LYS A 160 47.47 15.13 -9.47
C LYS A 160 48.10 13.74 -9.56
N GLY A 161 48.55 13.35 -10.75
CA GLY A 161 49.20 12.07 -11.00
C GLY A 161 48.25 10.90 -11.29
N LYS A 162 46.93 11.15 -11.34
CA LYS A 162 45.94 10.18 -11.81
C LYS A 162 45.34 10.61 -13.13
N ASN A 163 44.79 9.66 -13.87
CA ASN A 163 43.95 9.95 -15.03
C ASN A 163 42.48 10.17 -14.61
N ILE A 164 41.64 10.60 -15.55
CA ILE A 164 40.24 10.93 -15.30
C ILE A 164 39.42 9.68 -14.93
N ASP A 165 39.70 8.55 -15.56
CA ASP A 165 39.00 7.28 -15.32
C ASP A 165 39.22 6.78 -13.88
N GLU A 166 40.41 7.02 -13.33
CA GLU A 166 40.74 6.74 -11.93
C GLU A 166 40.04 7.70 -10.94
N CYS A 167 39.67 8.90 -11.39
CA CYS A 167 39.06 9.93 -10.55
C CYS A 167 37.52 9.93 -10.61
N THR A 168 36.93 9.54 -11.74
CA THR A 168 35.50 9.71 -12.00
C THR A 168 34.63 8.79 -11.15
N LYS A 169 33.46 9.26 -10.71
CA LYS A 169 32.40 8.43 -10.11
C LYS A 169 31.31 8.05 -11.12
N LEU A 170 31.46 8.42 -12.40
CA LEU A 170 30.45 8.14 -13.42
C LEU A 170 30.40 6.66 -13.81
N PHE A 171 31.56 6.08 -14.13
CA PHE A 171 31.64 4.73 -14.68
C PHE A 171 32.93 4.01 -14.29
N ASP A 172 32.95 2.71 -14.56
CA ASP A 172 34.13 1.85 -14.54
C ASP A 172 34.08 1.02 -15.82
N ALA A 173 35.12 1.16 -16.66
CA ALA A 173 35.17 0.51 -17.98
C ALA A 173 35.39 -1.00 -17.89
N ASN A 174 35.94 -1.47 -16.76
CA ASN A 174 36.34 -2.87 -16.58
C ASN A 174 35.36 -3.63 -15.69
N ASN A 175 34.51 -2.94 -14.94
CA ASN A 175 33.56 -3.54 -14.00
C ASN A 175 32.20 -2.85 -13.99
N TYR A 176 31.17 -3.55 -14.45
CA TYR A 176 29.79 -3.07 -14.44
C TYR A 176 29.14 -3.00 -13.04
N ASP A 177 29.74 -3.65 -12.03
CA ASP A 177 29.18 -3.82 -10.69
C ASP A 177 30.00 -3.11 -9.58
N ASN A 178 30.76 -2.08 -9.92
CA ASN A 178 31.47 -1.23 -8.97
C ASN A 178 30.50 -0.28 -8.21
N PRO A 179 30.19 -0.52 -6.91
CA PRO A 179 29.19 0.25 -6.18
C PRO A 179 29.58 1.72 -5.95
N GLU A 180 30.84 2.09 -6.14
CA GLU A 180 31.32 3.47 -6.06
C GLU A 180 31.10 4.26 -7.36
N LYS A 181 30.45 3.67 -8.38
CA LYS A 181 30.20 4.30 -9.68
C LYS A 181 28.72 4.36 -10.03
N ALA A 182 28.31 5.44 -10.70
CA ALA A 182 26.92 5.66 -11.09
C ALA A 182 26.43 4.63 -12.12
N SER A 183 27.30 4.21 -13.05
CA SER A 183 27.00 3.22 -14.10
C SER A 183 26.48 1.91 -13.53
N THR A 184 26.95 1.48 -12.35
CA THR A 184 26.49 0.26 -11.68
C THR A 184 25.03 0.33 -11.29
N TYR A 185 24.56 1.47 -10.78
CA TYR A 185 23.16 1.64 -10.42
C TYR A 185 22.26 1.71 -11.64
N VAL A 186 22.75 2.34 -12.73
CA VAL A 186 22.06 2.32 -14.02
C VAL A 186 21.94 0.88 -14.52
N TYR A 187 23.05 0.14 -14.59
CA TYR A 187 23.08 -1.26 -15.05
C TYR A 187 22.14 -2.16 -14.23
N ARG A 188 22.18 -2.06 -12.90
CA ARG A 188 21.31 -2.83 -11.98
C ARG A 188 19.84 -2.54 -12.20
N ALA A 189 19.45 -1.28 -12.46
CA ALA A 189 18.07 -0.96 -12.80
C ALA A 189 17.61 -1.62 -14.11
N PHE A 190 18.48 -1.78 -15.12
CA PHE A 190 18.13 -2.56 -16.32
C PHE A 190 17.93 -4.04 -16.01
N LYS A 191 18.61 -4.56 -14.99
CA LYS A 191 18.40 -5.92 -14.46
C LYS A 191 17.21 -6.04 -13.50
N GLY A 192 16.52 -4.93 -13.20
CA GLY A 192 15.37 -4.90 -12.29
C GLY A 192 15.73 -4.77 -10.81
N ASP A 193 17.01 -4.53 -10.49
CA ASP A 193 17.45 -4.32 -9.10
C ASP A 193 17.36 -2.83 -8.72
N TYR A 194 16.38 -2.55 -7.87
CA TYR A 194 16.14 -1.25 -7.26
C TYR A 194 16.26 -1.29 -5.73
N THR A 195 16.78 -2.38 -5.18
CA THR A 195 16.78 -2.66 -3.73
C THR A 195 18.19 -2.74 -3.15
N SER A 196 19.19 -3.04 -3.99
CA SER A 196 20.58 -3.07 -3.52
C SER A 196 20.98 -1.73 -2.88
N PRO A 197 21.71 -1.76 -1.75
CA PRO A 197 22.19 -0.57 -1.08
C PRO A 197 22.97 0.35 -2.01
N ILE A 198 22.84 1.66 -1.79
CA ILE A 198 23.66 2.68 -2.44
C ILE A 198 24.85 2.94 -1.52
N ALA A 199 26.06 2.79 -2.07
CA ALA A 199 27.31 3.07 -1.37
C ALA A 199 27.29 4.48 -0.76
N GLU A 200 27.85 4.61 0.44
CA GLU A 200 27.83 5.85 1.23
C GLU A 200 28.29 7.07 0.42
N GLY A 201 29.40 6.92 -0.32
CA GLY A 201 29.96 7.97 -1.18
C GLY A 201 29.14 8.32 -2.43
N MET A 202 28.02 7.62 -2.68
CA MET A 202 27.15 7.77 -3.85
C MET A 202 25.72 8.21 -3.47
N GLN A 203 25.37 8.25 -2.18
CA GLN A 203 24.00 8.54 -1.72
C GLN A 203 23.53 9.95 -2.09
N SER A 204 24.44 10.92 -2.17
CA SER A 204 24.12 12.29 -2.62
C SER A 204 23.87 12.40 -4.13
N HIS A 205 24.30 11.40 -4.90
CA HIS A 205 24.28 11.42 -6.37
C HIS A 205 23.23 10.48 -6.97
N ILE A 206 22.82 9.44 -6.26
CA ILE A 206 21.93 8.40 -6.78
C ILE A 206 20.59 8.41 -6.04
N ASN A 207 19.51 8.61 -6.79
CA ASN A 207 18.14 8.44 -6.33
C ASN A 207 17.42 7.39 -7.21
N ARG A 208 16.34 6.79 -6.72
CA ARG A 208 15.42 5.93 -7.46
C ARG A 208 13.99 6.38 -7.15
N ILE A 209 13.25 6.72 -8.17
CA ILE A 209 11.92 7.33 -8.04
C ILE A 209 10.91 6.47 -8.81
N SER A 210 9.67 6.39 -8.33
CA SER A 210 8.59 5.76 -9.10
C SER A 210 8.29 6.62 -10.33
N LEU A 211 8.24 6.04 -11.53
CA LEU A 211 7.99 6.85 -12.74
C LEU A 211 6.62 7.53 -12.71
N VAL A 212 5.62 6.90 -12.07
CA VAL A 212 4.29 7.51 -11.89
C VAL A 212 4.38 8.83 -11.11
N ASP A 213 5.22 8.89 -10.07
CA ASP A 213 5.36 10.08 -9.22
C ASP A 213 6.12 11.21 -9.94
N MET A 214 6.77 10.90 -11.07
CA MET A 214 7.46 11.87 -11.93
C MET A 214 6.52 12.49 -12.98
N LEU A 215 5.30 11.98 -13.14
CA LEU A 215 4.32 12.48 -14.11
C LEU A 215 3.27 13.35 -13.41
N THR A 216 2.74 14.34 -14.16
CA THR A 216 1.75 15.29 -13.63
C THR A 216 0.37 15.00 -14.22
N PHE A 217 -0.41 14.19 -13.51
CA PHE A 217 -1.73 13.74 -13.94
C PHE A 217 -2.88 14.69 -13.54
N ASP A 218 -2.65 15.65 -12.66
CA ASP A 218 -3.63 16.56 -12.08
C ASP A 218 -3.94 17.80 -12.95
N ARG A 219 -3.25 17.95 -14.08
CA ARG A 219 -3.45 19.09 -15.00
C ARG A 219 -4.53 18.83 -16.04
N PRO A 220 -5.28 19.86 -16.48
CA PRO A 220 -6.31 19.71 -17.51
C PRO A 220 -5.76 19.37 -18.90
N ILE A 221 -4.47 19.62 -19.13
CA ILE A 221 -3.72 19.17 -20.30
C ILE A 221 -2.66 18.21 -19.80
N PHE A 222 -2.66 16.98 -20.30
CA PHE A 222 -1.68 15.98 -19.87
C PHE A 222 -0.35 16.17 -20.61
N GLU A 223 0.51 17.01 -20.03
CA GLU A 223 1.88 17.16 -20.48
C GLU A 223 2.68 15.92 -20.04
N LYS A 224 3.21 15.16 -21.00
CA LYS A 224 4.03 13.94 -20.77
C LYS A 224 5.44 14.27 -20.27
N GLY A 225 5.57 15.37 -19.53
CA GLY A 225 6.80 15.83 -18.93
C GLY A 225 7.18 14.96 -17.74
N ILE A 226 8.47 14.71 -17.59
CA ILE A 226 9.03 13.95 -16.47
C ILE A 226 9.65 14.97 -15.49
N ASN A 227 9.05 15.09 -14.30
CA ASN A 227 9.58 15.89 -13.22
C ASN A 227 10.58 15.07 -12.40
N LEU A 228 11.81 15.56 -12.27
CA LEU A 228 12.87 14.91 -11.51
C LEU A 228 12.80 15.20 -10.00
N ASN A 229 11.85 16.02 -9.56
CA ASN A 229 11.63 16.39 -8.15
C ASN A 229 10.39 15.67 -7.59
N SER A 230 10.40 15.33 -6.29
CA SER A 230 9.28 14.64 -5.63
C SER A 230 8.04 15.53 -5.48
N LYS A 231 6.84 15.01 -5.82
CA LYS A 231 5.55 15.64 -5.45
C LYS A 231 5.43 15.66 -3.91
N LYS A 232 5.19 16.85 -3.34
CA LYS A 232 4.90 17.04 -1.91
C LYS A 232 3.40 17.04 -1.70
N LYS A 233 2.91 16.50 -0.57
CA LYS A 233 1.50 16.61 -0.19
C LYS A 233 1.14 18.08 -0.03
N GLU A 234 0.09 18.52 -0.71
CA GLU A 234 -0.45 19.85 -0.57
C GLU A 234 -1.83 19.79 0.06
N PHE A 235 -2.06 20.63 1.08
CA PHE A 235 -3.35 20.79 1.71
C PHE A 235 -4.12 21.91 1.01
N ASN A 236 -5.33 21.60 0.53
CA ASN A 236 -6.32 22.61 0.17
C ASN A 236 -6.92 23.15 1.47
N THR A 237 -6.68 24.42 1.77
CA THR A 237 -7.11 25.00 3.05
C THR A 237 -7.40 26.49 2.92
N LYS A 238 -8.40 26.97 3.67
CA LYS A 238 -8.69 28.40 3.87
C LYS A 238 -7.81 29.06 4.93
N TRP A 239 -7.05 28.28 5.70
CA TRP A 239 -6.21 28.75 6.79
C TRP A 239 -4.77 29.01 6.35
N SER A 240 -4.01 29.72 7.19
CA SER A 240 -2.59 29.92 6.92
C SER A 240 -1.83 28.60 6.97
N LYS A 241 -0.84 28.47 6.10
CA LYS A 241 0.08 27.34 6.06
C LYS A 241 1.34 27.68 6.87
N ILE A 242 1.85 26.73 7.65
CA ILE A 242 3.06 26.90 8.47
C ILE A 242 4.00 25.71 8.29
N LYS A 243 5.32 25.93 8.39
CA LYS A 243 6.29 24.84 8.41
C LYS A 243 6.33 24.20 9.77
N LEU A 244 6.45 22.87 9.80
CA LEU A 244 6.50 22.10 11.04
C LEU A 244 7.66 22.55 11.95
N GLY A 245 8.82 22.84 11.36
CA GLY A 245 9.99 23.35 12.09
C GLY A 245 9.79 24.68 12.80
N ASP A 246 8.79 25.49 12.41
CA ASP A 246 8.51 26.77 13.03
C ASP A 246 7.76 26.56 14.36
N ILE A 247 6.83 25.59 14.40
CA ILE A 247 5.93 25.31 15.54
C ILE A 247 6.36 24.14 16.42
N ALA A 248 7.24 23.27 15.93
CA ALA A 248 7.70 22.08 16.63
C ALA A 248 9.22 21.92 16.54
N THR A 249 9.77 21.26 17.53
CA THR A 249 11.16 20.81 17.57
C THR A 249 11.19 19.36 17.10
N ILE A 250 11.95 19.08 16.04
CA ILE A 250 12.11 17.73 15.46
C ILE A 250 13.49 17.23 15.84
N GLN A 251 13.55 16.12 16.56
CA GLN A 251 14.80 15.50 17.01
C GLN A 251 14.78 14.00 16.78
N SER A 252 15.96 13.40 16.66
CA SER A 252 16.09 11.95 16.74
C SER A 252 15.84 11.49 18.18
N GLY A 253 15.28 10.29 18.35
CA GLY A 253 15.38 9.57 19.61
C GLY A 253 16.83 9.21 19.97
N ASN A 254 16.98 8.54 21.10
CA ASN A 254 18.24 8.09 21.67
C ASN A 254 18.80 6.84 21.01
N SER A 255 20.13 6.71 20.98
CA SER A 255 20.78 5.43 20.66
C SER A 255 20.30 4.33 21.59
N ALA A 256 19.97 3.16 21.03
CA ALA A 256 19.48 2.04 21.81
C ALA A 256 20.57 1.53 22.79
N PRO A 257 20.25 1.41 24.09
CA PRO A 257 21.14 0.76 25.06
C PRO A 257 21.44 -0.68 24.65
N GLN A 258 22.71 -1.10 24.75
CA GLN A 258 23.20 -2.39 24.20
C GLN A 258 23.29 -3.52 25.25
N GLY A 259 23.39 -3.20 26.55
CA GLY A 259 23.53 -4.20 27.61
C GLY A 259 22.17 -4.70 28.12
N GLU A 260 21.98 -6.02 28.21
CA GLU A 260 20.75 -6.61 28.77
C GLU A 260 20.51 -6.21 30.23
N ASP A 261 21.59 -5.97 30.99
CA ASP A 261 21.54 -5.52 32.38
C ASP A 261 20.85 -4.16 32.55
N MET A 262 20.77 -3.35 31.49
CA MET A 262 20.09 -2.06 31.46
C MET A 262 18.56 -2.19 31.39
N PHE A 263 18.04 -3.38 31.08
CA PHE A 263 16.61 -3.67 30.95
C PHE A 263 16.06 -4.51 32.11
N ILE A 264 16.94 -5.17 32.88
CA ILE A 264 16.54 -5.97 34.04
C ILE A 264 15.85 -5.08 35.08
N ASN A 265 14.65 -5.48 35.51
CA ASN A 265 13.78 -4.74 36.43
C ASN A 265 13.55 -3.28 36.00
N GLY A 266 13.52 -3.02 34.70
CA GLY A 266 13.27 -1.70 34.17
C GLY A 266 11.87 -1.19 34.49
N THR A 267 11.77 0.11 34.76
CA THR A 267 10.50 0.81 35.04
C THR A 267 10.31 2.04 34.16
N TYR A 268 11.36 2.48 33.46
CA TYR A 268 11.32 3.64 32.57
C TYR A 268 10.99 3.19 31.13
N PRO A 269 9.88 3.63 30.53
CA PRO A 269 9.48 3.17 29.21
C PRO A 269 10.48 3.61 28.13
N PHE A 270 10.86 2.67 27.25
CA PHE A 270 11.71 2.90 26.09
C PHE A 270 10.95 2.48 24.82
N PHE A 271 10.43 3.46 24.09
CA PHE A 271 9.64 3.25 22.88
C PHE A 271 10.53 2.94 21.67
N ARG A 272 10.25 1.81 21.03
CA ARG A 272 10.91 1.33 19.81
C ARG A 272 9.99 1.47 18.60
N THR A 273 10.58 1.32 17.41
CA THR A 273 9.81 1.26 16.15
C THR A 273 8.78 0.14 16.14
N SER A 274 9.04 -0.97 16.85
CA SER A 274 8.11 -2.09 17.00
C SER A 274 6.85 -1.72 17.80
N ASP A 275 6.97 -0.86 18.81
CA ASP A 275 5.82 -0.43 19.61
C ASP A 275 4.89 0.44 18.78
N VAL A 276 5.45 1.38 18.02
CA VAL A 276 4.70 2.21 17.07
C VAL A 276 4.10 1.35 15.96
N ALA A 277 4.83 0.32 15.49
CA ALA A 277 4.33 -0.58 14.45
C ALA A 277 3.21 -1.52 14.90
N ARG A 278 3.20 -1.93 16.17
CA ARG A 278 2.13 -2.75 16.75
C ARG A 278 0.81 -1.99 16.79
N GLU A 279 0.86 -0.71 17.14
CA GLU A 279 -0.34 0.12 17.25
C GLU A 279 -0.76 0.75 15.91
N HIS A 280 0.12 0.73 14.89
CA HIS A 280 -0.03 1.42 13.60
C HIS A 280 -0.23 2.94 13.74
N LEU A 281 -1.46 3.37 14.05
CA LEU A 281 -1.85 4.74 14.30
C LEU A 281 -2.48 4.80 15.70
N THR A 282 -1.78 5.44 16.64
CA THR A 282 -2.34 5.65 18.00
C THR A 282 -2.19 7.09 18.47
N ASN A 283 -3.27 7.65 19.01
CA ASN A 283 -3.25 8.95 19.67
C ASN A 283 -2.89 8.84 21.17
N ASN A 284 -2.57 7.65 21.68
CA ASN A 284 -2.28 7.44 23.09
C ASN A 284 -1.34 6.24 23.35
N LEU A 285 -0.08 6.35 22.89
CA LEU A 285 0.93 5.33 23.11
C LEU A 285 1.38 5.32 24.58
N THR A 286 0.98 4.30 25.31
CA THR A 286 1.26 4.13 26.75
C THR A 286 2.01 2.84 27.09
N LYS A 287 2.10 1.90 26.15
CA LYS A 287 2.71 0.57 26.36
C LYS A 287 3.95 0.39 25.49
N THR A 288 4.96 -0.26 26.07
CA THR A 288 6.17 -0.71 25.38
C THR A 288 6.58 -2.07 25.92
N ASP A 289 7.26 -2.87 25.11
CA ASP A 289 7.88 -4.13 25.55
C ASP A 289 9.27 -3.91 26.19
N SER A 290 9.78 -2.68 26.15
CA SER A 290 11.12 -2.33 26.62
C SER A 290 11.06 -1.30 27.74
N TYR A 291 11.49 -1.70 28.93
CA TYR A 291 11.69 -0.80 30.06
C TYR A 291 13.15 -0.79 30.46
N LEU A 292 13.70 0.41 30.66
CA LEU A 292 15.05 0.64 31.15
C LEU A 292 15.04 0.82 32.67
N ASN A 293 16.16 0.51 33.30
CA ASN A 293 16.43 0.86 34.70
C ASN A 293 17.27 2.14 34.80
N GLU A 294 17.63 2.56 36.01
CA GLU A 294 18.41 3.78 36.26
C GLU A 294 19.75 3.83 35.50
N LYS A 295 20.41 2.68 35.30
CA LYS A 295 21.64 2.62 34.50
C LYS A 295 21.35 2.86 33.03
N GLY A 296 20.29 2.22 32.51
CA GLY A 296 19.92 2.28 31.10
C GLY A 296 19.48 3.67 30.63
N VAL A 297 18.87 4.46 31.51
CA VAL A 297 18.43 5.83 31.19
C VAL A 297 19.54 6.88 31.30
N LYS A 298 20.68 6.53 31.86
CA LYS A 298 21.76 7.49 32.12
C LYS A 298 22.31 8.04 30.80
N GLY A 299 22.20 9.35 30.62
CA GLY A 299 22.65 10.04 29.41
C GLY A 299 21.65 10.01 28.25
N LEU A 300 20.46 9.43 28.44
CA LEU A 300 19.38 9.50 27.46
C LEU A 300 18.51 10.74 27.70
N GLN A 301 18.00 11.33 26.62
CA GLN A 301 16.98 12.37 26.65
C GLN A 301 15.61 11.75 26.92
N LEU A 302 14.93 12.27 27.95
CA LEU A 302 13.52 11.97 28.22
C LEU A 302 12.64 12.85 27.33
N PHE A 303 11.68 12.23 26.63
CA PHE A 303 10.65 12.92 25.87
C PHE A 303 9.33 12.91 26.63
N LYS A 304 8.54 13.98 26.47
CA LYS A 304 7.34 14.22 27.28
C LYS A 304 6.09 13.66 26.60
N LYS A 305 5.08 13.33 27.41
CA LYS A 305 3.74 13.08 26.89
C LYS A 305 3.29 14.24 25.99
N GLY A 306 2.56 13.94 24.92
CA GLY A 306 2.19 14.90 23.88
C GLY A 306 3.22 15.05 22.75
N SER A 307 4.40 14.45 22.85
CA SER A 307 5.31 14.33 21.71
C SER A 307 4.80 13.30 20.70
N ILE A 308 5.04 13.53 19.40
CA ILE A 308 4.62 12.64 18.31
C ILE A 308 5.82 11.87 17.78
N LEU A 309 5.67 10.56 17.62
CA LEU A 309 6.67 9.65 17.11
C LEU A 309 6.44 9.38 15.62
N PHE A 310 7.50 9.56 14.83
CA PHE A 310 7.50 9.43 13.38
C PHE A 310 8.62 8.48 12.95
N PRO A 311 8.33 7.29 12.38
CA PRO A 311 9.35 6.40 11.84
C PRO A 311 10.19 7.07 10.76
N LYS A 312 11.50 7.17 10.99
CA LYS A 312 12.42 7.92 10.11
C LYS A 312 13.55 7.07 9.54
N SER A 313 13.58 5.78 9.86
CA SER A 313 14.63 4.87 9.42
C SER A 313 14.09 3.47 9.18
N GLY A 314 14.57 2.82 8.13
CA GLY A 314 14.26 1.45 7.76
C GLY A 314 12.90 1.29 7.11
N LEU A 315 12.52 0.04 6.83
CA LEU A 315 11.27 -0.28 6.15
C LEU A 315 10.03 0.32 6.85
N SER A 316 10.09 0.52 8.17
CA SER A 316 9.04 1.18 8.96
C SER A 316 8.74 2.62 8.53
N THR A 317 9.69 3.33 7.91
CA THR A 317 9.48 4.70 7.41
C THR A 317 8.32 4.76 6.41
N TYR A 318 8.19 3.75 5.54
CA TYR A 318 7.15 3.70 4.51
C TYR A 318 5.88 2.96 4.92
N LEU A 319 5.76 2.57 6.19
CA LEU A 319 4.52 2.02 6.74
C LEU A 319 3.60 3.13 7.28
N ASP A 320 4.05 4.38 7.26
CA ASP A 320 3.28 5.58 7.63
C ASP A 320 2.65 5.55 9.04
N HIS A 321 3.20 4.72 9.93
CA HIS A 321 2.79 4.66 11.33
C HIS A 321 3.06 5.97 12.08
N ARG A 322 2.21 6.30 13.05
CA ARG A 322 2.30 7.51 13.89
C ARG A 322 1.83 7.18 15.29
N ALA A 323 2.51 7.73 16.29
CA ALA A 323 2.07 7.60 17.67
C ALA A 323 2.17 8.93 18.41
N LEU A 324 1.11 9.34 19.09
CA LEU A 324 1.14 10.40 20.10
C LEU A 324 1.48 9.77 21.46
N MET A 325 2.53 10.25 22.13
CA MET A 325 2.97 9.72 23.43
C MET A 325 1.96 10.05 24.52
N GLY A 326 1.38 9.02 25.14
CA GLY A 326 0.46 9.15 26.28
C GLY A 326 1.15 9.30 27.64
N ILE A 327 2.42 8.90 27.72
CA ILE A 327 3.27 9.00 28.90
C ILE A 327 4.65 9.54 28.53
N ASP A 328 5.36 10.10 29.51
CA ASP A 328 6.77 10.43 29.38
C ASP A 328 7.59 9.15 29.13
N GLY A 329 8.62 9.23 28.28
CA GLY A 329 9.46 8.08 28.00
C GLY A 329 10.68 8.38 27.14
N TYR A 330 11.54 7.38 27.04
CA TYR A 330 12.72 7.41 26.19
C TYR A 330 12.37 6.80 24.83
N VAL A 331 12.95 7.30 23.75
CA VAL A 331 12.60 6.88 22.38
C VAL A 331 13.86 6.42 21.66
N VAL A 332 13.78 5.41 20.80
CA VAL A 332 14.91 4.95 19.96
C VAL A 332 15.20 5.89 18.79
N SER A 333 16.47 5.97 18.37
CA SER A 333 16.97 6.84 17.29
C SER A 333 16.40 6.58 15.91
N HIS A 334 15.71 5.46 15.68
CA HIS A 334 15.00 5.17 14.43
C HIS A 334 13.63 5.89 14.33
N LEU A 335 13.21 6.55 15.40
CA LEU A 335 12.03 7.41 15.45
C LEU A 335 12.49 8.87 15.53
N ALA A 336 11.86 9.74 14.75
CA ALA A 336 11.85 11.17 15.02
C ALA A 336 10.83 11.44 16.13
N VAL A 337 11.17 12.37 17.03
CA VAL A 337 10.29 12.89 18.06
C VAL A 337 9.98 14.34 17.72
N ILE A 338 8.70 14.62 17.52
CA ILE A 338 8.18 15.95 17.19
C ILE A 338 7.54 16.50 18.46
N THR A 339 8.11 17.57 19.01
CA THR A 339 7.64 18.20 20.26
C THR A 339 7.18 19.62 19.97
N ILE A 340 5.93 19.93 20.28
CA ILE A 340 5.33 21.26 20.06
C ILE A 340 6.02 22.30 20.95
N LYS A 341 6.29 23.48 20.38
CA LYS A 341 6.92 24.60 21.09
C LYS A 341 5.92 25.42 21.90
N ASP A 342 4.70 25.61 21.38
CA ASP A 342 3.63 26.38 22.04
C ASP A 342 2.26 25.74 21.79
N THR A 343 1.68 25.21 22.87
CA THR A 343 0.36 24.55 22.84
C THR A 343 -0.81 25.51 22.74
N ASN A 344 -0.57 26.83 22.86
CA ASN A 344 -1.58 27.85 22.57
C ASN A 344 -1.73 28.14 21.07
N ILE A 345 -0.77 27.67 20.24
CA ILE A 345 -0.80 27.83 18.78
C ILE A 345 -1.27 26.54 18.12
N ILE A 346 -0.80 25.39 18.59
CA ILE A 346 -1.18 24.10 18.03
C ILE A 346 -1.32 23.04 19.14
N ILE A 347 -2.41 22.27 19.11
CA ILE A 347 -2.60 21.16 20.06
C ILE A 347 -1.97 19.85 19.53
N PRO A 348 -1.36 19.03 20.40
CA PRO A 348 -0.74 17.76 20.01
C PRO A 348 -1.63 16.80 19.23
N GLU A 349 -2.89 16.71 19.63
CA GLU A 349 -3.89 15.82 19.04
C GLU A 349 -4.18 16.22 17.59
N TYR A 350 -4.36 17.52 17.32
CA TYR A 350 -4.56 18.02 15.96
C TYR A 350 -3.32 17.81 15.09
N LEU A 351 -2.12 18.11 15.62
CA LEU A 351 -0.89 17.87 14.86
C LEU A 351 -0.73 16.38 14.52
N TYR A 352 -1.09 15.50 15.45
CA TYR A 352 -1.10 14.06 15.21
C TYR A 352 -2.02 13.71 14.02
N GLU A 353 -3.28 14.16 14.01
CA GLU A 353 -4.23 13.89 12.92
C GLU A 353 -3.74 14.42 11.57
N ILE A 354 -3.10 15.60 11.54
CA ILE A 354 -2.53 16.11 10.29
C ILE A 354 -1.36 15.25 9.82
N LEU A 355 -0.49 14.79 10.73
CA LEU A 355 0.68 13.99 10.39
C LEU A 355 0.35 12.55 9.95
N THR A 356 -0.85 12.03 10.27
CA THR A 356 -1.33 10.74 9.71
C THR A 356 -1.67 10.86 8.23
N MET A 357 -1.96 12.06 7.73
CA MET A 357 -2.30 12.31 6.32
C MET A 357 -1.07 12.48 5.42
N ILE A 358 0.11 12.68 6.02
CA ILE A 358 1.35 12.96 5.30
C ILE A 358 2.12 11.67 5.18
N LYS A 359 2.22 11.11 3.97
CA LYS A 359 3.00 9.89 3.75
C LYS A 359 4.48 10.23 3.77
N ALA A 360 5.30 9.32 4.29
CA ALA A 360 6.75 9.51 4.31
C ALA A 360 7.33 9.72 2.89
N ARG A 361 6.70 9.12 1.87
CA ARG A 361 7.06 9.31 0.46
C ARG A 361 6.79 10.72 -0.04
N ASP A 362 5.80 11.42 0.52
CA ASP A 362 5.47 12.80 0.17
C ASP A 362 6.47 13.78 0.81
N VAL A 363 7.07 13.38 1.94
CA VAL A 363 8.14 14.13 2.60
C VAL A 363 9.46 13.96 1.84
N LYS A 364 9.81 12.71 1.49
CA LYS A 364 10.99 12.41 0.69
C LYS A 364 10.89 11.03 0.05
N GLN A 365 11.12 10.98 -1.26
CA GLN A 365 11.28 9.72 -1.95
C GLN A 365 12.74 9.28 -1.90
N SER A 366 13.06 8.29 -1.07
CA SER A 366 14.39 7.68 -1.05
C SER A 366 14.36 6.25 -1.58
N SER A 367 15.40 5.91 -2.30
CA SER A 367 15.54 4.67 -3.06
C SER A 367 16.48 3.63 -2.49
N GLY A 368 17.08 3.96 -1.35
CA GLY A 368 17.91 3.07 -0.56
C GLY A 368 17.15 2.62 0.69
N TYR A 369 17.88 2.36 1.76
CA TYR A 369 17.31 2.19 3.08
C TYR A 369 16.40 3.39 3.38
N PRO A 370 15.09 3.19 3.61
CA PRO A 370 14.17 4.32 3.75
C PRO A 370 14.58 5.17 4.95
N SER A 371 14.90 6.44 4.70
CA SER A 371 15.33 7.35 5.76
C SER A 371 14.84 8.77 5.51
N LEU A 372 14.31 9.36 6.57
CA LEU A 372 13.96 10.76 6.67
C LEU A 372 14.90 11.38 7.69
N ASN A 373 15.53 12.50 7.35
CA ASN A 373 16.26 13.28 8.34
C ASN A 373 15.33 14.33 8.97
N GLU A 374 15.79 14.96 10.04
CA GLU A 374 15.04 15.94 10.81
C GLU A 374 14.69 17.17 9.95
N SER A 375 15.56 17.55 9.00
CA SER A 375 15.30 18.67 8.09
C SER A 375 14.19 18.36 7.08
N ASP A 376 14.08 17.11 6.61
CA ASP A 376 13.03 16.66 5.69
C ASP A 376 11.67 16.84 6.38
N ILE A 377 11.54 16.32 7.61
CA ILE A 377 10.32 16.41 8.43
C ILE A 377 10.03 17.87 8.83
N SER A 378 11.05 18.64 9.22
CA SER A 378 10.93 20.05 9.58
C SER A 378 10.38 20.92 8.43
N SER A 379 10.67 20.55 7.18
CA SER A 379 10.23 21.27 5.99
C SER A 379 8.76 21.04 5.59
N VAL A 380 8.10 20.08 6.23
CA VAL A 380 6.69 19.76 5.98
C VAL A 380 5.82 20.98 6.28
N VAL A 381 4.91 21.29 5.36
CA VAL A 381 4.00 22.44 5.47
C VAL A 381 2.60 21.93 5.80
N ILE A 382 1.98 22.48 6.84
CA ILE A 382 0.67 22.06 7.34
C ILE A 382 -0.30 23.25 7.49
N PRO A 383 -1.62 23.02 7.45
CA PRO A 383 -2.62 24.04 7.78
C PRO A 383 -2.62 24.34 9.29
N LEU A 384 -2.80 25.61 9.63
CA LEU A 384 -2.87 26.11 11.00
C LEU A 384 -4.18 26.87 11.27
N PRO A 385 -5.30 26.17 11.48
CA PRO A 385 -6.54 26.80 11.90
C PRO A 385 -6.46 27.29 13.37
N PRO A 386 -7.38 28.17 13.80
CA PRO A 386 -7.56 28.55 15.19
C PRO A 386 -7.74 27.34 16.14
N ILE A 387 -7.33 27.48 17.41
CA ILE A 387 -7.32 26.39 18.41
C ILE A 387 -8.71 25.77 18.63
N ASP A 388 -9.76 26.57 18.60
CA ASP A 388 -11.15 26.11 18.69
C ASP A 388 -11.53 25.19 17.53
N VAL A 389 -11.12 25.52 16.31
CA VAL A 389 -11.30 24.67 15.13
C VAL A 389 -10.45 23.41 15.22
N GLN A 390 -9.20 23.51 15.69
CA GLN A 390 -8.36 22.32 15.93
C GLN A 390 -9.03 21.34 16.89
N LYS A 391 -9.64 21.84 17.98
CA LYS A 391 -10.39 21.01 18.94
C LYS A 391 -11.62 20.36 18.31
N GLN A 392 -12.35 21.08 17.46
CA GLN A 392 -13.51 20.52 16.75
C GLN A 392 -13.12 19.37 15.81
N ILE A 393 -12.03 19.52 15.07
CA ILE A 393 -11.47 18.47 14.21
C ILE A 393 -11.16 17.22 15.04
N VAL A 394 -10.40 17.39 16.13
CA VAL A 394 -10.01 16.28 17.02
C VAL A 394 -11.22 15.59 17.63
N GLU A 395 -12.24 16.36 18.05
CA GLU A 395 -13.45 15.80 18.64
C GLU A 395 -14.26 14.96 17.63
N GLU A 396 -14.43 15.45 16.39
CA GLU A 396 -15.16 14.73 15.35
C GLU A 396 -14.39 13.47 14.91
N ILE A 397 -13.08 13.57 14.68
CA ILE A 397 -12.25 12.40 14.34
C ILE A 397 -12.26 11.37 15.48
N GLY A 398 -12.19 11.83 16.74
CA GLY A 398 -12.26 10.96 17.91
C GLY A 398 -13.56 10.15 18.01
N LYS A 399 -14.69 10.67 17.50
CA LYS A 399 -15.95 9.92 17.41
C LYS A 399 -15.85 8.78 16.39
N VAL A 400 -15.22 9.02 15.24
CA VAL A 400 -14.95 8.00 14.21
C VAL A 400 -14.05 6.91 14.78
N ASP A 401 -12.95 7.28 15.44
CA ASP A 401 -12.01 6.33 16.05
C ASP A 401 -12.66 5.46 17.11
N LYS A 402 -13.51 6.05 17.96
CA LYS A 402 -14.29 5.29 18.94
C LYS A 402 -15.21 4.29 18.25
N SER A 403 -15.88 4.69 17.16
CA SER A 403 -16.76 3.80 16.41
C SER A 403 -16.01 2.63 15.74
N VAL A 404 -14.79 2.88 15.26
CA VAL A 404 -13.88 1.84 14.74
C VAL A 404 -13.51 0.85 15.85
N SER A 405 -13.07 1.37 17.00
CA SER A 405 -12.68 0.54 18.15
C SER A 405 -13.85 -0.33 18.66
N ASP A 406 -15.04 0.28 18.81
CA ASP A 406 -16.26 -0.44 19.22
C ASP A 406 -16.65 -1.51 18.17
N SER A 407 -16.48 -1.22 16.88
CA SER A 407 -16.74 -2.16 15.78
C SER A 407 -15.79 -3.35 15.80
N MET A 408 -14.50 -3.14 16.04
CA MET A 408 -13.51 -4.22 16.18
C MET A 408 -13.87 -5.16 17.34
N LEU A 409 -14.23 -4.61 18.50
CA LEU A 409 -14.66 -5.40 19.66
C LEU A 409 -15.94 -6.21 19.38
N ARG A 410 -16.89 -5.65 18.62
CA ARG A 410 -18.09 -6.36 18.20
C ARG A 410 -17.77 -7.52 17.26
N ILE A 411 -16.87 -7.33 16.30
CA ILE A 411 -16.44 -8.39 15.37
C ILE A 411 -15.86 -9.57 16.18
N ASP A 412 -14.90 -9.30 17.07
CA ASP A 412 -14.27 -10.35 17.89
C ASP A 412 -15.30 -11.10 18.75
N LYS A 413 -16.25 -10.35 19.34
CA LYS A 413 -17.33 -10.93 20.13
C LYS A 413 -18.22 -11.84 19.27
N TYR A 414 -18.71 -11.36 18.13
CA TYR A 414 -19.62 -12.14 17.29
C TYR A 414 -18.95 -13.35 16.65
N GLU A 415 -17.68 -13.25 16.26
CA GLU A 415 -16.90 -14.42 15.79
C GLU A 415 -16.75 -15.47 16.91
N SER A 416 -16.52 -15.03 18.16
CA SER A 416 -16.49 -15.91 19.34
C SER A 416 -17.85 -16.54 19.64
N ASP A 417 -18.94 -15.77 19.54
CA ASP A 417 -20.31 -16.25 19.75
C ASP A 417 -20.68 -17.33 18.72
N ILE A 418 -20.32 -17.15 17.44
CA ILE A 418 -20.51 -18.15 16.38
C ILE A 418 -19.73 -19.43 16.70
N GLU A 419 -18.46 -19.34 17.08
CA GLU A 419 -17.65 -20.53 17.42
C GLU A 419 -18.19 -21.24 18.68
N SER A 420 -18.63 -20.49 19.69
CA SER A 420 -19.28 -21.03 20.89
C SER A 420 -20.57 -21.79 20.55
N LEU A 421 -21.43 -21.20 19.72
CA LEU A 421 -22.65 -21.85 19.23
C LEU A 421 -22.33 -23.17 18.53
N LEU A 422 -21.43 -23.17 17.55
CA LEU A 422 -21.10 -24.36 16.75
C LEU A 422 -20.34 -25.43 17.55
N SER A 423 -19.48 -25.04 18.50
CA SER A 423 -18.75 -25.98 19.37
C SER A 423 -19.61 -26.60 20.47
N SER A 424 -20.71 -25.93 20.86
CA SER A 424 -21.64 -26.43 21.88
C SER A 424 -22.62 -27.49 21.36
N LEU A 425 -22.73 -27.68 20.04
CA LEU A 425 -23.67 -28.63 19.45
C LEU A 425 -23.37 -30.08 19.91
N ARG A 426 -24.43 -30.82 20.28
CA ARG A 426 -24.36 -32.22 20.73
C ARG A 426 -25.37 -33.06 19.96
N PHE A 427 -25.04 -33.35 18.70
CA PHE A 427 -25.84 -34.20 17.83
C PHE A 427 -25.02 -35.39 17.35
N ALA A 428 -25.69 -36.39 16.77
CA ALA A 428 -25.00 -37.49 16.12
C ALA A 428 -24.20 -36.97 14.92
N ASP A 429 -22.96 -37.43 14.80
CA ASP A 429 -22.09 -37.05 13.70
C ASP A 429 -22.48 -37.75 12.40
N SER A 430 -22.33 -37.05 11.28
CA SER A 430 -22.27 -37.63 9.94
C SER A 430 -20.90 -37.34 9.30
N THR A 431 -20.41 -38.25 8.47
CA THR A 431 -19.15 -38.02 7.74
C THR A 431 -19.38 -37.08 6.58
N LEU A 432 -18.37 -36.26 6.26
CA LEU A 432 -18.42 -35.31 5.16
C LEU A 432 -18.77 -35.99 3.83
N ASN A 433 -18.24 -37.18 3.57
CA ASN A 433 -18.57 -37.97 2.38
C ASN A 433 -20.07 -38.29 2.24
N ALA A 434 -20.77 -38.51 3.35
CA ALA A 434 -22.18 -38.88 3.34
C ALA A 434 -23.11 -37.67 3.13
N ILE A 435 -22.66 -36.47 3.52
CA ILE A 435 -23.49 -35.26 3.54
C ILE A 435 -23.15 -34.28 2.42
N ALA A 436 -21.88 -34.19 2.03
CA ALA A 436 -21.40 -33.31 0.98
C ALA A 436 -20.16 -33.91 0.26
N PRO A 437 -20.35 -34.94 -0.59
CA PRO A 437 -19.26 -35.52 -1.36
C PRO A 437 -18.65 -34.52 -2.36
N PHE A 438 -17.46 -34.84 -2.89
CA PHE A 438 -16.85 -34.02 -3.93
C PHE A 438 -17.67 -34.05 -5.23
N ALA A 439 -17.94 -32.88 -5.79
CA ALA A 439 -18.41 -32.77 -7.16
C ALA A 439 -17.23 -33.05 -8.12
N THR A 440 -17.46 -33.94 -9.09
CA THR A 440 -16.41 -34.40 -10.03
C THR A 440 -16.76 -34.14 -11.49
N LYS A 441 -17.93 -33.53 -11.76
CA LYS A 441 -18.36 -33.22 -13.13
C LYS A 441 -17.34 -32.26 -13.75
N SER A 442 -16.78 -32.68 -14.88
CA SER A 442 -15.86 -31.85 -15.64
C SER A 442 -16.58 -31.17 -16.80
N ILE A 443 -16.24 -29.91 -17.02
CA ILE A 443 -16.71 -29.07 -18.14
C ILE A 443 -15.50 -28.44 -18.86
N LYS A 444 -15.71 -27.89 -20.04
CA LYS A 444 -14.62 -27.18 -20.74
C LYS A 444 -14.48 -25.77 -20.19
N TYR A 445 -13.25 -25.26 -20.15
CA TYR A 445 -13.01 -23.86 -19.79
C TYR A 445 -13.71 -22.88 -20.74
N SER A 446 -13.87 -23.25 -22.01
CA SER A 446 -14.62 -22.47 -23.00
C SER A 446 -16.10 -22.31 -22.71
N ASP A 447 -16.65 -23.09 -21.78
CA ASP A 447 -18.09 -23.13 -21.49
C ASP A 447 -18.47 -22.20 -20.32
N ILE A 448 -17.50 -21.49 -19.73
CA ILE A 448 -17.72 -20.55 -18.62
C ILE A 448 -17.16 -19.16 -18.95
N GLU A 449 -17.68 -18.14 -18.28
CA GLU A 449 -17.07 -16.81 -18.31
C GLU A 449 -15.74 -16.84 -17.55
N PRO A 450 -14.65 -16.26 -18.07
CA PRO A 450 -13.32 -16.31 -17.43
C PRO A 450 -13.32 -15.86 -15.97
N GLU A 451 -14.12 -14.85 -15.64
CA GLU A 451 -14.25 -14.29 -14.28
C GLU A 451 -14.84 -15.29 -13.26
N THR A 452 -15.57 -16.30 -13.74
CA THR A 452 -16.15 -17.39 -12.92
C THR A 452 -15.20 -18.58 -12.77
N TYR A 453 -13.97 -18.48 -13.28
CA TYR A 453 -12.98 -19.51 -13.04
C TYR A 453 -12.37 -19.35 -11.64
N ILE A 454 -12.39 -20.38 -10.80
CA ILE A 454 -11.84 -20.31 -9.43
C ILE A 454 -10.55 -21.14 -9.32
N THR A 455 -9.50 -20.51 -8.81
CA THR A 455 -8.18 -21.11 -8.58
C THR A 455 -7.74 -20.84 -7.16
N THR A 456 -6.63 -21.45 -6.76
CA THR A 456 -6.03 -21.14 -5.46
C THR A 456 -5.56 -19.70 -5.33
N ASP A 457 -5.37 -18.97 -6.44
CA ASP A 457 -4.79 -17.63 -6.42
C ASP A 457 -5.86 -16.56 -6.19
N ASN A 458 -7.01 -16.66 -6.86
CA ASN A 458 -8.15 -15.76 -6.68
C ASN A 458 -9.10 -16.17 -5.53
N MET A 459 -8.80 -17.25 -4.78
CA MET A 459 -9.44 -17.48 -3.47
C MET A 459 -8.70 -16.69 -2.38
N LEU A 460 -9.42 -15.88 -1.61
CA LEU A 460 -8.84 -15.05 -0.54
C LEU A 460 -8.59 -15.87 0.73
N GLN A 461 -7.47 -15.56 1.40
CA GLN A 461 -7.09 -16.21 2.66
C GLN A 461 -8.06 -15.81 3.78
N ASN A 462 -8.03 -16.55 4.90
CA ASN A 462 -8.81 -16.23 6.10
C ASN A 462 -10.31 -16.09 5.84
N LYS A 463 -10.86 -16.96 4.98
CA LYS A 463 -12.31 -17.09 4.74
C LYS A 463 -12.95 -15.82 4.14
N LEU A 464 -12.16 -15.01 3.43
CA LEU A 464 -12.60 -13.76 2.80
C LEU A 464 -13.28 -13.93 1.44
N GLY A 465 -13.53 -15.17 1.00
CA GLY A 465 -14.24 -15.47 -0.24
C GLY A 465 -13.32 -15.53 -1.46
N VAL A 466 -13.77 -14.96 -2.58
CA VAL A 466 -13.08 -15.03 -3.89
C VAL A 466 -13.08 -13.68 -4.60
N LEU A 467 -12.10 -13.50 -5.46
CA LEU A 467 -12.07 -12.45 -6.48
C LEU A 467 -12.34 -13.05 -7.87
N PRO A 468 -12.82 -12.26 -8.84
CA PRO A 468 -12.87 -12.67 -10.25
C PRO A 468 -11.50 -13.18 -10.71
N PHE A 469 -11.48 -14.21 -11.55
CA PHE A 469 -10.22 -14.65 -12.15
C PHE A 469 -9.77 -13.72 -13.28
N GLU A 470 -8.48 -13.39 -13.26
CA GLU A 470 -7.87 -12.48 -14.21
C GLU A 470 -6.74 -13.19 -14.97
N GLY A 471 -6.87 -13.25 -16.28
CA GLY A 471 -5.89 -13.86 -17.18
C GLY A 471 -6.50 -14.87 -18.15
N VAL A 472 -5.63 -15.57 -18.87
CA VAL A 472 -6.02 -16.62 -19.82
C VAL A 472 -5.52 -17.95 -19.28
N ALA A 473 -6.43 -18.82 -18.84
CA ALA A 473 -6.07 -20.17 -18.45
C ALA A 473 -5.86 -21.05 -19.69
N ASN A 474 -4.63 -21.56 -19.88
CA ASN A 474 -4.37 -22.57 -20.92
C ASN A 474 -4.75 -23.98 -20.40
N ILE A 475 -6.05 -24.17 -20.12
CA ILE A 475 -6.61 -25.40 -19.54
C ILE A 475 -7.83 -25.80 -20.34
N SER A 476 -7.91 -27.08 -20.73
CA SER A 476 -9.02 -27.60 -21.53
C SER A 476 -10.23 -28.03 -20.69
N SER A 477 -10.00 -28.52 -19.47
CA SER A 477 -11.02 -29.15 -18.62
C SER A 477 -10.86 -28.72 -17.16
N ILE A 478 -11.98 -28.33 -16.57
CA ILE A 478 -12.11 -27.81 -15.20
C ILE A 478 -13.23 -28.55 -14.47
N THR A 479 -13.31 -28.39 -13.14
CA THR A 479 -14.39 -28.98 -12.33
C THR A 479 -15.54 -27.99 -12.23
N GLU A 480 -16.76 -28.39 -12.56
CA GLU A 480 -17.95 -27.54 -12.44
C GLU A 480 -18.29 -27.27 -10.97
N TYR A 481 -18.67 -26.04 -10.65
CA TYR A 481 -19.39 -25.70 -9.43
C TYR A 481 -20.69 -24.96 -9.75
N LYS A 482 -21.62 -24.99 -8.80
CA LYS A 482 -22.96 -24.38 -8.86
C LYS A 482 -23.21 -23.51 -7.64
N PRO A 483 -24.23 -22.63 -7.67
CA PRO A 483 -24.68 -21.93 -6.46
C PRO A 483 -24.91 -22.92 -5.31
N GLU A 484 -24.56 -22.49 -4.10
CA GLU A 484 -24.58 -23.25 -2.84
C GLU A 484 -23.54 -24.38 -2.71
N ASP A 485 -22.68 -24.60 -3.72
CA ASP A 485 -21.51 -25.45 -3.53
C ASP A 485 -20.48 -24.78 -2.61
N ILE A 486 -19.70 -25.62 -1.92
CA ILE A 486 -18.64 -25.18 -1.02
C ILE A 486 -17.31 -25.44 -1.70
N LEU A 487 -16.55 -24.38 -1.97
CA LEU A 487 -15.23 -24.46 -2.58
C LEU A 487 -14.15 -24.31 -1.52
N ILE A 488 -13.15 -25.20 -1.52
CA ILE A 488 -12.04 -25.19 -0.57
C ILE A 488 -10.72 -25.37 -1.33
N SER A 489 -9.76 -24.47 -1.12
CA SER A 489 -8.40 -24.66 -1.64
C SER A 489 -7.75 -25.85 -0.95
N ASN A 490 -7.31 -26.85 -1.72
CA ASN A 490 -6.59 -27.99 -1.17
C ASN A 490 -5.10 -27.69 -0.92
N ILE A 491 -4.55 -26.67 -1.59
CA ILE A 491 -3.17 -26.23 -1.38
C ILE A 491 -3.11 -25.29 -0.18
N ARG A 492 -2.13 -25.54 0.70
CA ARG A 492 -1.86 -24.78 1.92
C ARG A 492 -3.15 -24.57 2.75
N PRO A 493 -3.78 -25.63 3.27
CA PRO A 493 -5.05 -25.53 4.01
C PRO A 493 -5.02 -24.53 5.18
N TYR A 494 -3.85 -24.30 5.78
CA TYR A 494 -3.64 -23.28 6.82
C TYR A 494 -3.94 -21.83 6.38
N LEU A 495 -4.05 -21.56 5.07
CA LEU A 495 -4.50 -20.26 4.54
C LEU A 495 -6.02 -20.07 4.63
N LYS A 496 -6.78 -21.12 4.99
CA LYS A 496 -8.22 -21.06 5.28
C LYS A 496 -9.06 -20.47 4.13
N LYS A 497 -8.70 -20.83 2.89
CA LYS A 497 -9.40 -20.39 1.68
C LYS A 497 -10.64 -21.25 1.44
N ILE A 498 -11.81 -20.69 1.72
CA ILE A 498 -13.12 -21.32 1.57
C ILE A 498 -14.13 -20.31 1.03
N TRP A 499 -15.06 -20.77 0.20
CA TRP A 499 -16.10 -19.94 -0.37
C TRP A 499 -17.42 -20.70 -0.51
N PHE A 500 -18.52 -20.01 -0.27
CA PHE A 500 -19.87 -20.49 -0.53
C PHE A 500 -20.31 -19.89 -1.86
N ALA A 501 -20.42 -20.73 -2.89
CA ALA A 501 -20.68 -20.27 -4.24
C ALA A 501 -22.03 -19.57 -4.35
N ASP A 502 -22.04 -18.37 -4.94
CA ASP A 502 -23.24 -17.59 -5.24
C ASP A 502 -23.62 -17.63 -6.74
N LYS A 503 -22.79 -18.30 -7.55
CA LYS A 503 -22.90 -18.39 -9.01
C LYS A 503 -22.44 -19.76 -9.50
N ASP A 504 -22.69 -20.06 -10.77
CA ASP A 504 -22.09 -21.19 -11.47
C ASP A 504 -20.70 -20.83 -12.03
N GLY A 505 -19.92 -21.85 -12.36
CA GLY A 505 -18.60 -21.69 -12.97
C GLY A 505 -17.79 -22.97 -12.94
N GLY A 506 -16.48 -22.83 -12.98
CA GLY A 506 -15.59 -23.97 -12.78
C GLY A 506 -14.29 -23.63 -12.08
N CYS A 507 -13.61 -24.64 -11.54
CA CYS A 507 -12.42 -24.43 -10.73
C CYS A 507 -11.26 -25.33 -11.13
N SER A 508 -10.05 -24.91 -10.74
CA SER A 508 -8.83 -25.69 -10.93
C SER A 508 -8.84 -26.99 -10.11
N LYS A 509 -7.98 -27.94 -10.47
CA LYS A 509 -7.89 -29.25 -9.79
C LYS A 509 -7.42 -29.17 -8.33
N ASP A 510 -6.81 -28.06 -7.95
CA ASP A 510 -6.34 -27.81 -6.58
C ASP A 510 -7.43 -27.15 -5.71
N VAL A 511 -8.60 -26.84 -6.28
CA VAL A 511 -9.80 -26.42 -5.56
C VAL A 511 -10.78 -27.60 -5.49
N LEU A 512 -11.27 -27.89 -4.30
CA LEU A 512 -12.22 -28.96 -4.04
C LEU A 512 -13.63 -28.36 -4.00
N VAL A 513 -14.55 -28.95 -4.75
CA VAL A 513 -15.97 -28.58 -4.75
C VAL A 513 -16.72 -29.62 -3.93
N LEU A 514 -17.37 -29.21 -2.85
CA LEU A 514 -18.26 -30.06 -2.06
C LEU A 514 -19.70 -29.66 -2.33
N ARG A 515 -20.55 -30.64 -2.61
CA ARG A 515 -21.96 -30.44 -2.93
C ARG A 515 -22.83 -31.26 -2.02
N SER A 516 -23.86 -30.65 -1.44
CA SER A 516 -24.81 -31.37 -0.58
C SER A 516 -25.38 -32.59 -1.33
N ALA A 517 -25.34 -33.75 -0.66
CA ALA A 517 -25.85 -35.00 -1.20
C ALA A 517 -27.38 -34.99 -1.33
N ASP A 518 -28.05 -34.23 -0.46
CA ASP A 518 -29.50 -34.04 -0.44
C ASP A 518 -29.80 -32.71 0.27
N ALA A 519 -30.08 -31.66 -0.50
CA ALA A 519 -30.35 -30.32 0.04
C ALA A 519 -31.62 -30.23 0.91
N ILE A 520 -32.52 -31.22 0.83
CA ILE A 520 -33.71 -31.30 1.69
C ILE A 520 -33.32 -31.78 3.09
N LYS A 521 -32.24 -32.57 3.19
CA LYS A 521 -31.77 -33.17 4.46
C LYS A 521 -30.54 -32.47 5.04
N TYR A 522 -29.63 -32.01 4.18
CA TYR A 522 -28.35 -31.40 4.55
C TYR A 522 -28.26 -30.01 3.92
N LEU A 523 -28.54 -29.00 4.73
CA LEU A 523 -28.53 -27.59 4.31
C LEU A 523 -27.10 -27.19 3.93
N PRO A 524 -26.81 -26.79 2.68
CA PRO A 524 -25.44 -26.48 2.25
C PRO A 524 -24.79 -25.40 3.10
N LYS A 525 -25.54 -24.36 3.47
CA LYS A 525 -25.06 -23.26 4.30
C LYS A 525 -24.64 -23.70 5.71
N TYR A 526 -25.33 -24.68 6.29
CA TYR A 526 -24.95 -25.26 7.58
C TYR A 526 -23.60 -25.98 7.48
N ILE A 527 -23.43 -26.80 6.45
CA ILE A 527 -22.17 -27.51 6.17
C ILE A 527 -21.04 -26.50 5.96
N PHE A 528 -21.30 -25.43 5.20
CA PHE A 528 -20.34 -24.34 4.99
C PHE A 528 -19.84 -23.75 6.31
N TYR A 529 -20.74 -23.37 7.23
CA TYR A 529 -20.33 -22.82 8.52
C TYR A 529 -19.55 -23.82 9.37
N MET A 530 -19.89 -25.10 9.32
CA MET A 530 -19.12 -26.15 10.02
C MET A 530 -17.70 -26.31 9.45
N LEU A 531 -17.54 -26.25 8.12
CA LEU A 531 -16.24 -26.32 7.45
C LEU A 531 -15.43 -25.02 7.53
N ARG A 532 -16.10 -23.88 7.77
CA ARG A 532 -15.44 -22.57 7.95
C ARG A 532 -14.69 -22.47 9.29
N ARG A 533 -14.89 -23.40 10.22
CA ARG A 533 -14.23 -23.43 11.54
C ARG A 533 -12.75 -23.79 11.44
N ASP A 534 -11.96 -23.27 12.37
CA ASP A 534 -10.52 -23.54 12.43
C ASP A 534 -10.21 -25.01 12.75
N SER A 535 -11.11 -25.69 13.46
CA SER A 535 -11.01 -27.13 13.76
C SER A 535 -10.99 -27.99 12.50
N PHE A 536 -11.75 -27.63 11.45
CA PHE A 536 -11.70 -28.33 10.16
C PHE A 536 -10.33 -28.15 9.51
N PHE A 537 -9.82 -26.92 9.38
CA PHE A 537 -8.50 -26.68 8.78
C PHE A 537 -7.37 -27.34 9.59
N GLY A 538 -7.49 -27.40 10.92
CA GLY A 538 -6.60 -28.17 11.80
C GLY A 538 -6.59 -29.65 11.43
N TYR A 539 -7.76 -30.28 11.31
CA TYR A 539 -7.90 -31.67 10.88
C TYR A 539 -7.28 -31.94 9.50
N VAL A 540 -7.52 -31.06 8.51
CA VAL A 540 -6.92 -31.21 7.18
C VAL A 540 -5.39 -31.12 7.23
N MET A 541 -4.85 -30.30 8.14
CA MET A 541 -3.41 -30.12 8.32
C MET A 541 -2.72 -31.31 9.01
N GLU A 542 -3.43 -32.10 9.81
CA GLU A 542 -2.90 -33.34 10.41
C GLU A 542 -2.64 -34.41 9.34
N GLY A 543 -3.57 -34.56 8.38
CA GLY A 543 -3.47 -35.52 7.27
C GLY A 543 -2.72 -35.02 6.03
N LYS A 544 -1.98 -33.91 6.13
CA LYS A 544 -1.38 -33.25 4.95
C LYS A 544 -0.26 -34.06 4.31
N LYS A 545 -0.12 -33.95 2.98
CA LYS A 545 1.02 -34.48 2.20
C LYS A 545 1.88 -33.35 1.65
N GLY A 546 3.21 -33.52 1.71
CA GLY A 546 4.20 -32.57 1.19
C GLY A 546 4.62 -31.49 2.19
N ILE A 547 5.90 -31.11 2.16
CA ILE A 547 6.51 -30.17 3.13
C ILE A 547 6.40 -28.71 2.66
N LYS A 548 6.79 -28.41 1.41
CA LYS A 548 6.85 -27.03 0.87
C LYS A 548 5.49 -26.48 0.41
N MET A 549 4.60 -27.36 -0.03
CA MET A 549 3.25 -27.05 -0.55
C MET A 549 2.27 -28.10 0.00
N PRO A 550 1.92 -28.03 1.30
CA PRO A 550 1.10 -29.05 1.91
C PRO A 550 -0.27 -29.11 1.23
N ARG A 551 -0.70 -30.31 0.88
CA ARG A 551 -2.03 -30.59 0.34
C ARG A 551 -2.81 -31.48 1.29
N GLY A 552 -4.09 -31.19 1.48
CA GLY A 552 -4.97 -32.08 2.24
C GLY A 552 -5.15 -33.42 1.53
N ASN A 553 -5.20 -34.50 2.31
CA ASN A 553 -5.55 -35.82 1.78
C ASN A 553 -7.07 -35.88 1.56
N LYS A 554 -7.50 -36.03 0.31
CA LYS A 554 -8.92 -36.07 -0.08
C LYS A 554 -9.71 -37.17 0.63
N GLU A 555 -9.10 -38.34 0.83
CA GLU A 555 -9.75 -39.46 1.52
C GLU A 555 -9.95 -39.17 3.01
N ASP A 556 -8.99 -38.49 3.65
CA ASP A 556 -9.08 -38.14 5.06
C ASP A 556 -10.05 -36.98 5.27
N ILE A 557 -10.01 -35.94 4.42
CA ILE A 557 -10.99 -34.84 4.42
C ILE A 557 -12.43 -35.39 4.45
N MET A 558 -12.70 -36.40 3.63
CA MET A 558 -14.03 -37.02 3.50
C MET A 558 -14.48 -37.82 4.74
N LYS A 559 -13.57 -38.17 5.65
CA LYS A 559 -13.85 -38.82 6.94
C LYS A 559 -14.16 -37.81 8.05
N TYR A 560 -13.97 -36.51 7.81
CA TYR A 560 -14.28 -35.48 8.81
C TYR A 560 -15.73 -35.60 9.28
N LYS A 561 -15.94 -35.48 10.59
CA LYS A 561 -17.24 -35.67 11.23
C LYS A 561 -17.87 -34.32 11.56
N ILE A 562 -19.14 -34.19 11.21
CA ILE A 562 -19.94 -32.98 11.45
C ILE A 562 -21.20 -33.39 12.23
N PRO A 563 -21.45 -32.82 13.42
CA PRO A 563 -22.75 -32.92 14.10
C PRO A 563 -23.88 -32.58 13.13
N MET A 564 -24.85 -33.47 12.97
CA MET A 564 -25.87 -33.33 11.92
C MET A 564 -27.28 -33.39 12.52
N PRO A 565 -27.83 -32.25 12.97
CA PRO A 565 -29.21 -32.19 13.44
C PRO A 565 -30.21 -32.29 12.27
N ASN A 566 -31.51 -32.33 12.59
CA ASN A 566 -32.56 -32.30 11.56
C ASN A 566 -32.55 -30.97 10.78
N ILE A 567 -33.23 -30.93 9.64
CA ILE A 567 -33.18 -29.79 8.72
C ILE A 567 -33.70 -28.48 9.35
N ASP A 568 -34.71 -28.55 10.22
CA ASP A 568 -35.29 -27.37 10.87
C ASP A 568 -34.31 -26.75 11.86
N GLU A 569 -33.59 -27.59 12.61
CA GLU A 569 -32.55 -27.16 13.52
C GLU A 569 -31.32 -26.62 12.78
N GLN A 570 -30.95 -27.22 11.64
CA GLN A 570 -29.91 -26.66 10.76
C GLN A 570 -30.29 -25.24 10.30
N LYS A 571 -31.54 -25.04 9.83
CA LYS A 571 -32.05 -23.72 9.44
C LYS A 571 -32.03 -22.73 10.60
N ARG A 572 -32.45 -23.14 11.79
CA ARG A 572 -32.45 -22.30 13.01
C ARG A 572 -31.04 -21.84 13.39
N ILE A 573 -30.05 -22.73 13.29
CA ILE A 573 -28.65 -22.41 13.56
C ILE A 573 -28.10 -21.46 12.50
N VAL A 574 -28.35 -21.75 11.22
CA VAL A 574 -27.91 -20.88 10.10
C VAL A 574 -28.49 -19.47 10.24
N ALA A 575 -29.77 -19.34 10.55
CA ALA A 575 -30.42 -18.03 10.73
C ALA A 575 -29.76 -17.20 11.85
N GLN A 576 -29.40 -17.83 12.98
CA GLN A 576 -28.67 -17.15 14.07
C GLN A 576 -27.28 -16.71 13.64
N ILE A 577 -26.55 -17.55 12.89
CA ILE A 577 -25.21 -17.20 12.40
C ILE A 577 -25.29 -16.08 11.37
N GLU A 578 -26.27 -16.10 10.47
CA GLU A 578 -26.44 -15.06 9.45
C GLU A 578 -26.79 -13.69 10.05
N GLU A 579 -27.54 -13.65 11.15
CA GLU A 579 -27.80 -12.41 11.90
C GLU A 579 -26.49 -11.82 12.45
N LEU A 580 -25.62 -12.65 13.04
CA LEU A 580 -24.32 -12.24 13.55
C LEU A 580 -23.36 -11.82 12.43
N GLU A 581 -23.30 -12.57 11.32
CA GLU A 581 -22.48 -12.23 10.16
C GLU A 581 -22.90 -10.91 9.53
N LEU A 582 -24.20 -10.59 9.51
CA LEU A 582 -24.69 -9.30 9.02
C LEU A 582 -24.13 -8.13 9.86
N GLU A 583 -24.11 -8.26 11.19
CA GLU A 583 -23.54 -7.25 12.08
C GLU A 583 -22.01 -7.15 11.93
N ILE A 584 -21.32 -8.28 11.73
CA ILE A 584 -19.88 -8.30 11.39
C ILE A 584 -19.63 -7.54 10.08
N THR A 585 -20.43 -7.77 9.04
CA THR A 585 -20.29 -7.05 7.76
C THR A 585 -20.50 -5.55 7.93
N LYS A 586 -21.55 -5.12 8.65
CA LYS A 586 -21.78 -3.69 8.94
C LYS A 586 -20.60 -3.06 9.68
N ALA A 587 -20.07 -3.75 10.70
CA ALA A 587 -18.92 -3.29 11.47
C ALA A 587 -17.66 -3.17 10.58
N ARG A 588 -17.39 -4.14 9.71
CA ARG A 588 -16.27 -4.09 8.75
C ARG A 588 -16.40 -2.94 7.76
N THR A 589 -17.58 -2.73 7.19
CA THR A 589 -17.84 -1.59 6.29
C THR A 589 -17.62 -0.24 6.99
N LEU A 590 -18.00 -0.12 8.26
CA LEU A 590 -17.71 1.08 9.04
C LEU A 590 -16.20 1.32 9.17
N ILE A 591 -15.44 0.27 9.50
CA ILE A 591 -13.97 0.35 9.62
C ILE A 591 -13.34 0.75 8.27
N GLU A 592 -13.80 0.16 7.16
CA GLU A 592 -13.31 0.48 5.80
C GLU A 592 -13.57 1.95 5.43
N ASN A 593 -14.73 2.50 5.83
CA ASN A 593 -15.12 3.87 5.52
C ASN A 593 -14.48 4.93 6.44
N ALA A 594 -13.88 4.52 7.56
CA ALA A 594 -13.37 5.44 8.57
C ALA A 594 -12.33 6.44 8.01
N ALA A 595 -11.46 5.98 7.11
CA ALA A 595 -10.47 6.86 6.48
C ALA A 595 -11.13 7.97 5.62
N ILE A 596 -12.20 7.64 4.91
CA ILE A 596 -12.97 8.58 4.08
C ILE A 596 -13.70 9.58 4.97
N GLU A 597 -14.31 9.10 6.07
CA GLU A 597 -15.02 9.96 7.02
C GLU A 597 -14.08 10.96 7.71
N LYS A 598 -12.89 10.50 8.14
CA LYS A 598 -11.86 11.38 8.69
C LYS A 598 -11.38 12.42 7.67
N GLN A 599 -11.19 12.03 6.41
CA GLN A 599 -10.83 12.97 5.34
C GLN A 599 -11.94 14.01 5.15
N ALA A 600 -13.21 13.61 5.13
CA ALA A 600 -14.34 14.53 4.98
C ALA A 600 -14.46 15.52 6.16
N ILE A 601 -14.14 15.09 7.39
CA ILE A 601 -14.05 15.98 8.55
C ILE A 601 -12.95 17.02 8.33
N LEU A 602 -11.76 16.59 7.90
CA LEU A 602 -10.65 17.49 7.59
C LEU A 602 -11.04 18.49 6.49
N ASP A 603 -11.63 18.03 5.38
CA ASP A 603 -12.05 18.89 4.26
C ASP A 603 -13.14 19.90 4.64
N LYS A 604 -14.00 19.56 5.62
CA LYS A 604 -15.02 20.46 6.16
C LYS A 604 -14.39 21.62 6.94
N TYR A 605 -13.32 21.36 7.68
CA TYR A 605 -12.74 22.34 8.61
C TYR A 605 -11.55 23.10 8.05
N LEU A 606 -10.68 22.42 7.29
CA LEU A 606 -9.49 22.97 6.67
C LEU A 606 -9.84 23.82 5.45
#